data_AF-A0A0S7WW09-F1
#
_entry.id   AF-A0A0S7WW09-F1
#
_cell.length_a   1.000
_cell.length_b   1.000
_cell.length_c   1.000
_cell.angle_alpha   90.00
_cell.angle_beta   90.00
_cell.angle_gamma   90.00
#
_symmetry.space_group_name_H-M   'P 1'
#
loop_
_entity.id
_entity.type
_entity.pdbx_description
1 polymer ?
#
loop_
_entity_poly.entity_id
_entity_poly.type
_entity_poly.pdbx_seq_one_letter_code
_entity_poly.pdbx_strand_id
1 'polypeptide(L)'
;MLAGCSPSRPAPEAEDEAHLPGGDDPYREKRLAMVETQLVARGISDERVLDAMTRIPRHRFVPRSRWPVAYGDFPVPIGEGQTISQPYIVALMTEHLGLQGQERVLEIGTGSGYQAAVLSRLAKEVYTIEIIPELAERARLVLSELGYDNVSVKTGDGYAGWEEHAPFDAIIITAAPSFVPSPLTDQLVEGGRLVVPLGQKGKTQMLTLIEKKEGKLMGKALCPVRFVPMTGEVEESGQDE
;
A
#
# COMPACT_ATOMS: atom_id res chain seq x y z
N MET A 1 16.43 49.61 -30.48
CA MET A 1 16.75 48.94 -29.19
C MET A 1 15.99 47.63 -29.17
N LEU A 2 16.69 46.51 -29.35
CA LEU A 2 16.10 45.17 -29.38
C LEU A 2 15.97 44.68 -27.93
N ALA A 3 14.73 44.46 -27.48
CA ALA A 3 14.44 43.91 -26.16
C ALA A 3 14.59 42.38 -26.20
N GLY A 4 15.35 41.84 -25.25
CA GLY A 4 15.84 40.47 -25.22
C GLY A 4 14.80 39.42 -24.86
N CYS A 5 14.98 38.24 -25.44
CA CYS A 5 14.41 36.98 -24.99
C CYS A 5 14.84 36.67 -23.56
N SER A 6 13.88 36.35 -22.70
CA SER A 6 14.13 35.75 -21.39
C SER A 6 14.23 34.23 -21.54
N PRO A 7 15.23 33.56 -20.94
CA PRO A 7 15.29 32.11 -20.96
C PRO A 7 14.30 31.50 -19.96
N SER A 8 13.55 30.51 -20.44
CA SER A 8 12.69 29.62 -19.68
C SER A 8 13.46 28.92 -18.55
N ARG A 9 12.88 28.90 -17.34
CA ARG A 9 13.36 28.04 -16.24
C ARG A 9 13.30 26.57 -16.66
N PRO A 10 14.32 25.74 -16.37
CA PRO A 10 14.18 24.31 -16.54
C PRO A 10 13.20 23.76 -15.49
N ALA A 11 12.47 22.71 -15.88
CA ALA A 11 11.67 21.90 -14.96
C ALA A 11 12.59 21.22 -13.93
N PRO A 12 12.11 20.94 -12.70
CA PRO A 12 12.93 20.26 -11.72
C PRO A 12 13.22 18.82 -12.20
N GLU A 13 14.51 18.51 -12.33
CA GLU A 13 15.00 17.17 -12.61
C GLU A 13 14.72 16.25 -11.41
N ALA A 14 14.32 15.02 -11.72
CA ALA A 14 13.98 13.99 -10.75
C ALA A 14 15.24 13.43 -10.08
N GLU A 15 15.70 14.08 -9.01
CA GLU A 15 16.71 13.52 -8.12
C GLU A 15 16.04 13.04 -6.82
N ASP A 16 15.50 11.82 -6.89
CA ASP A 16 15.13 11.03 -5.71
C ASP A 16 15.40 9.55 -6.01
N GLU A 17 16.67 9.26 -6.31
CA GLU A 17 17.19 7.91 -6.10
C GLU A 17 17.47 7.79 -4.61
N ALA A 18 16.67 7.00 -3.90
CA ALA A 18 16.98 6.55 -2.56
C ALA A 18 18.43 6.00 -2.56
N HIS A 19 19.35 6.80 -2.04
CA HIS A 19 20.79 6.54 -2.10
C HIS A 19 21.10 5.30 -1.27
N LEU A 20 21.19 4.15 -1.92
CA LEU A 20 21.75 2.95 -1.29
C LEU A 20 23.25 3.23 -1.06
N PRO A 21 23.76 3.17 0.18
CA PRO A 21 25.19 3.35 0.41
C PRO A 21 25.95 2.19 -0.23
N GLY A 22 26.69 2.49 -1.30
CA GLY A 22 27.82 1.71 -1.81
C GLY A 22 27.55 0.25 -2.20
N GLY A 23 26.85 0.03 -3.31
CA GLY A 23 26.81 -1.26 -4.01
C GLY A 23 25.66 -1.32 -5.03
N ASP A 24 25.90 -1.94 -6.19
CA ASP A 24 24.83 -2.28 -7.13
C ASP A 24 23.78 -3.14 -6.41
N ASP A 25 22.49 -2.75 -6.47
CA ASP A 25 21.40 -3.59 -5.95
C ASP A 25 21.35 -4.90 -6.75
N PRO A 26 21.71 -6.06 -6.16
CA PRO A 26 21.78 -7.33 -6.88
C PRO A 26 20.40 -7.83 -7.32
N TYR A 27 19.31 -7.19 -6.86
CA TYR A 27 17.94 -7.50 -7.23
C TYR A 27 17.32 -6.52 -8.23
N ARG A 28 18.07 -5.54 -8.72
CA ARG A 28 17.54 -4.53 -9.66
C ARG A 28 16.92 -5.17 -10.91
N GLU A 29 17.61 -6.11 -11.55
CA GLU A 29 17.10 -6.80 -12.74
C GLU A 29 15.83 -7.60 -12.44
N LYS A 30 15.79 -8.32 -11.30
CA LYS A 30 14.60 -9.08 -10.88
C LYS A 30 13.40 -8.17 -10.64
N ARG A 31 13.63 -6.98 -10.11
CA ARG A 31 12.60 -5.98 -9.87
C ARG A 31 12.03 -5.42 -11.17
N LEU A 32 12.90 -5.02 -12.10
CA LEU A 32 12.48 -4.53 -13.42
C LEU A 32 11.70 -5.62 -14.18
N ALA A 33 12.22 -6.85 -14.18
CA ALA A 33 11.54 -7.99 -14.78
C ALA A 33 10.17 -8.26 -14.13
N MET A 34 10.05 -8.13 -12.80
CA MET A 34 8.77 -8.25 -12.10
C MET A 34 7.76 -7.22 -12.61
N VAL A 35 8.16 -5.95 -12.77
CA VAL A 35 7.27 -4.90 -13.27
C VAL A 35 6.83 -5.18 -14.71
N GLU A 36 7.76 -5.50 -15.62
CA GLU A 36 7.44 -5.75 -17.02
C GLU A 36 6.56 -6.99 -17.21
N THR A 37 6.95 -8.11 -16.59
CA THR A 37 6.37 -9.43 -16.88
C THR A 37 5.16 -9.77 -16.01
N GLN A 38 5.02 -9.17 -14.83
CA GLN A 38 3.97 -9.51 -13.87
C GLN A 38 2.97 -8.37 -13.67
N LEU A 39 3.33 -7.11 -13.93
CA LEU A 39 2.43 -5.96 -13.72
C LEU A 39 1.92 -5.45 -15.06
N VAL A 40 2.81 -4.96 -15.93
CA VAL A 40 2.44 -4.39 -17.25
C VAL A 40 1.75 -5.43 -18.12
N ALA A 41 2.33 -6.63 -18.24
CA ALA A 41 1.75 -7.72 -19.03
C ALA A 41 0.36 -8.18 -18.53
N ARG A 42 -0.02 -7.80 -17.31
CA ARG A 42 -1.30 -8.13 -16.68
C ARG A 42 -2.25 -6.94 -16.57
N GLY A 43 -1.93 -5.82 -17.21
CA GLY A 43 -2.83 -4.68 -17.40
C GLY A 43 -2.68 -3.54 -16.40
N ILE A 44 -1.68 -3.56 -15.50
CA ILE A 44 -1.32 -2.37 -14.72
C ILE A 44 -0.74 -1.33 -15.68
N SER A 45 -1.33 -0.15 -15.68
CA SER A 45 -1.08 0.90 -16.68
C SER A 45 -0.77 2.28 -16.06
N ASP A 46 -1.01 2.47 -14.76
CA ASP A 46 -0.62 3.69 -14.06
C ASP A 46 0.92 3.78 -13.97
N GLU A 47 1.49 4.72 -14.74
CA GLU A 47 2.94 4.94 -14.82
C GLU A 47 3.56 5.31 -13.48
N ARG A 48 2.83 6.00 -12.59
CA ARG A 48 3.34 6.37 -11.27
C ARG A 48 3.42 5.14 -10.36
N VAL A 49 2.42 4.27 -10.43
CA VAL A 49 2.45 2.98 -9.72
C VAL A 49 3.60 2.11 -10.23
N LEU A 50 3.77 2.02 -11.55
CA LEU A 50 4.86 1.24 -12.15
C LEU A 50 6.23 1.81 -11.74
N ASP A 51 6.45 3.12 -11.80
CA ASP A 51 7.68 3.77 -11.34
C ASP A 51 7.96 3.45 -9.85
N ALA A 52 6.97 3.59 -8.96
CA ALA A 52 7.13 3.24 -7.56
C ALA A 52 7.58 1.78 -7.38
N MET A 53 6.96 0.83 -8.10
CA MET A 53 7.31 -0.59 -8.05
C MET A 53 8.72 -0.89 -8.59
N THR A 54 9.26 -0.06 -9.50
CA THR A 54 10.66 -0.16 -9.95
C THR A 54 11.66 0.45 -8.95
N ARG A 55 11.25 1.41 -8.12
CA ARG A 55 12.17 2.10 -7.18
C ARG A 55 12.29 1.46 -5.82
N ILE A 56 11.25 0.76 -5.36
CA ILE A 56 11.20 0.24 -3.99
C ILE A 56 11.90 -1.13 -3.90
N PRO A 57 12.92 -1.30 -3.04
CA PRO A 57 13.63 -2.56 -2.87
C PRO A 57 12.80 -3.57 -2.08
N ARG A 58 11.80 -4.19 -2.72
CA ARG A 58 10.89 -5.17 -2.13
C ARG A 58 11.59 -6.25 -1.29
N HIS A 59 12.79 -6.70 -1.67
CA HIS A 59 13.56 -7.66 -0.88
C HIS A 59 13.91 -7.16 0.53
N ARG A 60 14.08 -5.86 0.75
CA ARG A 60 14.32 -5.26 2.08
C ARG A 60 13.13 -5.42 3.04
N PHE A 61 11.93 -5.67 2.52
CA PHE A 61 10.70 -5.84 3.28
C PHE A 61 10.39 -7.32 3.60
N VAL A 62 11.33 -8.23 3.35
CA VAL A 62 11.22 -9.65 3.73
C VAL A 62 12.49 -10.11 4.47
N PRO A 63 12.41 -11.20 5.26
CA PRO A 63 13.60 -11.78 5.89
C PRO A 63 14.71 -12.05 4.87
N ARG A 64 15.98 -11.86 5.24
CA ARG A 64 17.14 -12.04 4.35
C ARG A 64 17.16 -13.40 3.64
N SER A 65 16.74 -14.47 4.32
CA SER A 65 16.61 -15.82 3.75
C SER A 65 15.58 -15.93 2.62
N ARG A 66 14.67 -14.95 2.49
CA ARG A 66 13.63 -14.87 1.47
C ARG A 66 13.96 -13.90 0.33
N TRP A 67 15.06 -13.16 0.39
CA TRP A 67 15.45 -12.24 -0.69
C TRP A 67 15.49 -12.89 -2.08
N PRO A 68 16.00 -14.13 -2.27
CA PRO A 68 16.02 -14.78 -3.59
C PRO A 68 14.66 -14.89 -4.28
N VAL A 69 13.57 -14.96 -3.50
CA VAL A 69 12.19 -15.16 -3.96
C VAL A 69 11.31 -13.90 -3.84
N ALA A 70 11.85 -12.78 -3.37
CA ALA A 70 11.07 -11.58 -3.04
C ALA A 70 10.27 -10.98 -4.22
N TYR A 71 10.71 -11.23 -5.46
CA TYR A 71 10.16 -10.67 -6.69
C TYR A 71 9.32 -11.66 -7.49
N GLY A 72 9.02 -12.83 -6.93
CA GLY A 72 8.04 -13.74 -7.51
C GLY A 72 6.61 -13.22 -7.31
N ASP A 73 5.71 -13.58 -8.24
CA ASP A 73 4.30 -13.19 -8.18
C ASP A 73 3.48 -14.05 -7.21
N PHE A 74 3.90 -14.07 -5.95
CA PHE A 74 3.25 -14.81 -4.87
C PHE A 74 3.51 -14.15 -3.51
N PRO A 75 2.67 -14.42 -2.50
CA PRO A 75 2.93 -13.96 -1.14
C PRO A 75 4.20 -14.58 -0.56
N VAL A 76 4.99 -13.80 0.17
CA VAL A 76 6.23 -14.28 0.81
C VAL A 76 6.10 -14.19 2.33
N PRO A 77 6.45 -15.23 3.12
CA PRO A 77 6.35 -15.17 4.58
C PRO A 77 7.26 -14.10 5.19
N ILE A 78 6.70 -13.33 6.13
CA ILE A 78 7.41 -12.25 6.86
C ILE A 78 7.51 -12.50 8.37
N GLY A 79 7.06 -13.66 8.85
CA GLY A 79 6.98 -13.99 10.29
C GLY A 79 5.58 -13.76 10.85
N GLU A 80 5.36 -14.18 12.10
CA GLU A 80 4.07 -14.02 12.83
C GLU A 80 2.83 -14.53 12.08
N GLY A 81 3.01 -15.57 11.25
CA GLY A 81 1.93 -16.11 10.41
C GLY A 81 1.52 -15.22 9.24
N GLN A 82 2.20 -14.09 9.02
CA GLN A 82 1.87 -13.10 7.99
C GLN A 82 2.72 -13.25 6.72
N THR A 83 2.24 -12.62 5.64
CA THR A 83 2.93 -12.58 4.35
C THR A 83 2.93 -11.16 3.78
N ILE A 84 4.00 -10.79 3.08
CA ILE A 84 3.94 -9.65 2.14
C ILE A 84 3.11 -10.08 0.92
N SER A 85 2.13 -9.26 0.53
CA SER A 85 1.24 -9.53 -0.61
C SER A 85 2.00 -9.63 -1.94
N GLN A 86 1.52 -10.45 -2.87
CA GLN A 86 2.14 -10.59 -4.19
C GLN A 86 2.23 -9.24 -4.93
N PRO A 87 3.30 -8.97 -5.71
CA PRO A 87 3.51 -7.68 -6.38
C PRO A 87 2.33 -7.21 -7.24
N TYR A 88 1.71 -8.10 -8.02
CA TYR A 88 0.55 -7.74 -8.85
C TYR A 88 -0.61 -7.19 -8.01
N ILE A 89 -0.92 -7.81 -6.87
CA ILE A 89 -2.04 -7.37 -6.02
C ILE A 89 -1.72 -6.03 -5.36
N VAL A 90 -0.48 -5.81 -4.93
CA VAL A 90 -0.04 -4.49 -4.43
C VAL A 90 -0.25 -3.42 -5.49
N ALA A 91 0.21 -3.65 -6.72
CA ALA A 91 0.05 -2.71 -7.82
C ALA A 91 -1.43 -2.47 -8.17
N LEU A 92 -2.23 -3.54 -8.28
CA LEU A 92 -3.65 -3.47 -8.60
C LEU A 92 -4.44 -2.67 -7.55
N MET A 93 -4.22 -2.95 -6.27
CA MET A 93 -4.88 -2.20 -5.19
C MET A 93 -4.50 -0.72 -5.23
N THR A 94 -3.22 -0.43 -5.45
CA THR A 94 -2.69 0.93 -5.50
C THR A 94 -3.23 1.71 -6.71
N GLU A 95 -3.28 1.09 -7.90
CA GLU A 95 -3.84 1.70 -9.10
C GLU A 95 -5.33 2.05 -8.92
N HIS A 96 -6.10 1.16 -8.28
CA HIS A 96 -7.52 1.43 -8.00
C HIS A 96 -7.77 2.53 -6.97
N LEU A 97 -6.79 2.86 -6.13
CA LEU A 97 -6.89 4.06 -5.27
C LEU A 97 -6.80 5.35 -6.08
N GLY A 98 -6.21 5.35 -7.28
CA GLY A 98 -6.14 6.50 -8.17
C GLY A 98 -5.54 7.76 -7.52
N LEU A 99 -4.47 7.58 -6.73
CA LEU A 99 -3.78 8.65 -5.99
C LEU A 99 -3.13 9.66 -6.93
N GLN A 100 -3.20 10.94 -6.61
CA GLN A 100 -2.74 12.09 -7.38
C GLN A 100 -1.56 12.84 -6.73
N GLY A 101 -1.12 12.41 -5.54
CA GLY A 101 0.05 12.97 -4.84
C GLY A 101 -0.30 13.96 -3.73
N GLN A 102 -1.57 14.25 -3.50
CA GLN A 102 -2.02 15.19 -2.46
C GLN A 102 -2.79 14.50 -1.32
N GLU A 103 -3.11 13.23 -1.52
CA GLU A 103 -3.94 12.44 -0.62
C GLU A 103 -3.26 12.15 0.70
N ARG A 104 -4.08 12.13 1.76
CA ARG A 104 -3.80 11.44 3.00
C ARG A 104 -4.38 10.03 2.95
N VAL A 105 -3.52 9.03 3.13
CA VAL A 105 -3.90 7.62 3.00
C VAL A 105 -3.84 6.91 4.35
N LEU A 106 -4.85 6.11 4.67
CA LEU A 106 -4.81 5.14 5.76
C LEU A 106 -4.63 3.72 5.22
N GLU A 107 -3.63 3.00 5.70
CA GLU A 107 -3.44 1.58 5.49
C GLU A 107 -3.75 0.80 6.79
N ILE A 108 -4.55 -0.24 6.67
CA ILE A 108 -4.80 -1.21 7.74
C ILE A 108 -4.10 -2.52 7.40
N GLY A 109 -3.12 -2.90 8.21
CA GLY A 109 -2.24 -4.05 8.02
C GLY A 109 -0.87 -3.66 7.46
N THR A 110 -0.05 -2.93 8.24
CA THR A 110 1.30 -2.53 7.80
C THR A 110 2.13 -3.74 7.36
N GLY A 111 2.06 -4.85 8.10
CA GLY A 111 2.80 -6.08 7.86
C GLY A 111 4.30 -5.83 7.72
N SER A 112 4.79 -5.89 6.49
CA SER A 112 6.21 -5.62 6.21
C SER A 112 6.56 -4.13 6.06
N GLY A 113 5.57 -3.28 5.78
CA GLY A 113 5.76 -1.89 5.37
C GLY A 113 5.90 -1.67 3.86
N TYR A 114 5.89 -2.74 3.03
CA TYR A 114 6.09 -2.58 1.58
C TYR A 114 4.96 -1.81 0.89
N GLN A 115 3.69 -2.10 1.23
CA GLN A 115 2.57 -1.38 0.65
C GLN A 115 2.56 0.09 1.14
N ALA A 116 2.86 0.36 2.41
CA ALA A 116 3.10 1.71 2.92
C ALA A 116 4.15 2.46 2.10
N ALA A 117 5.28 1.82 1.77
CA ALA A 117 6.34 2.40 0.94
C ALA A 117 5.89 2.66 -0.50
N VAL A 118 5.02 1.82 -1.06
CA VAL A 118 4.41 2.07 -2.40
C VAL A 118 3.48 3.27 -2.35
N LEU A 119 2.62 3.36 -1.34
CA LEU A 119 1.71 4.48 -1.14
C LEU A 119 2.45 5.79 -0.92
N SER A 120 3.56 5.76 -0.19
CA SER A 120 4.31 6.96 0.22
C SER A 120 4.95 7.69 -0.96
N ARG A 121 5.22 6.98 -2.07
CA ARG A 121 5.68 7.58 -3.34
C ARG A 121 4.54 8.21 -4.16
N LEU A 122 3.29 7.97 -3.79
CA LEU A 122 2.11 8.33 -4.58
C LEU A 122 1.15 9.28 -3.84
N ALA A 123 1.33 9.44 -2.53
CA ALA A 123 0.49 10.23 -1.63
C ALA A 123 1.32 11.27 -0.88
N LYS A 124 0.62 12.25 -0.27
CA LYS A 124 1.26 13.27 0.56
C LYS A 124 1.70 12.69 1.90
N GLU A 125 0.79 11.98 2.57
CA GLU A 125 0.98 11.39 3.90
C GLU A 125 0.38 10.00 3.93
N VAL A 126 1.08 9.03 4.53
CA VAL A 126 0.60 7.66 4.73
C VAL A 126 0.58 7.36 6.23
N TYR A 127 -0.57 6.93 6.71
CA TYR A 127 -0.77 6.43 8.06
C TYR A 127 -1.04 4.94 7.97
N THR A 128 -0.32 4.12 8.72
CA THR A 128 -0.44 2.67 8.65
C THR A 128 -0.54 2.06 10.04
N ILE A 129 -1.48 1.12 10.22
CA ILE A 129 -1.75 0.46 11.49
C ILE A 129 -1.43 -1.03 11.39
N GLU A 130 -0.72 -1.56 12.39
CA GLU A 130 -0.40 -2.97 12.52
C GLU A 130 -0.70 -3.47 13.93
N ILE A 131 -1.43 -4.59 14.01
CA ILE A 131 -1.88 -5.16 15.28
C ILE A 131 -0.79 -5.97 15.98
N ILE A 132 0.17 -6.53 15.22
CA ILE A 132 1.29 -7.33 15.74
C ILE A 132 2.50 -6.40 16.02
N PRO A 133 2.87 -6.17 17.30
CA PRO A 133 3.92 -5.22 17.66
C PRO A 133 5.28 -5.48 16.99
N GLU A 134 5.66 -6.75 16.84
CA GLU A 134 6.92 -7.17 16.22
C GLU A 134 6.97 -6.86 14.72
N LEU A 135 5.82 -6.84 14.04
CA LEU A 135 5.74 -6.44 12.64
C LEU A 135 5.75 -4.92 12.51
N ALA A 136 4.98 -4.22 13.36
CA ALA A 136 4.94 -2.76 13.39
C ALA A 136 6.34 -2.16 13.60
N GLU A 137 7.11 -2.70 14.54
CA GLU A 137 8.47 -2.23 14.81
C GLU A 137 9.43 -2.52 13.66
N ARG A 138 9.38 -3.72 13.06
CA ARG A 138 10.22 -4.04 11.90
C ARG A 138 9.89 -3.17 10.69
N ALA A 139 8.61 -2.92 10.44
CA ALA A 139 8.18 -2.02 9.36
C ALA A 139 8.70 -0.60 9.60
N ARG A 140 8.57 -0.07 10.82
CA ARG A 140 9.09 1.26 11.20
C ARG A 140 10.59 1.38 10.94
N LEU A 141 11.38 0.38 11.35
CA LEU A 141 12.82 0.34 11.12
C LEU A 141 13.16 0.33 9.64
N VAL A 142 12.57 -0.58 8.85
CA VAL A 142 12.86 -0.69 7.40
C VAL A 142 12.42 0.57 6.65
N LEU A 143 11.28 1.16 7.01
CA LEU A 143 10.78 2.39 6.40
C LEU A 143 11.72 3.57 6.68
N SER A 144 12.17 3.71 7.93
CA SER A 144 13.13 4.75 8.34
C SER A 144 14.51 4.55 7.71
N GLU A 145 15.04 3.32 7.68
CA GLU A 145 16.32 3.00 7.04
C GLU A 145 16.33 3.33 5.53
N LEU A 146 15.17 3.26 4.87
CA LEU A 146 15.02 3.53 3.45
C LEU A 146 14.55 4.97 3.15
N GLY A 147 14.37 5.81 4.17
CA GLY A 147 14.05 7.24 4.02
C GLY A 147 12.58 7.56 3.68
N TYR A 148 11.62 6.71 4.07
CA TYR A 148 10.19 6.99 3.86
C TYR A 148 9.64 7.87 4.99
N ASP A 149 9.97 9.16 4.96
CA ASP A 149 9.68 10.11 6.04
C ASP A 149 8.21 10.55 6.14
N ASN A 150 7.41 10.31 5.10
CA ASN A 150 5.97 10.61 5.07
C ASN A 150 5.09 9.41 5.45
N VAL A 151 5.65 8.40 6.13
CA VAL A 151 4.92 7.23 6.64
C VAL A 151 4.91 7.22 8.17
N SER A 152 3.71 7.24 8.75
CA SER A 152 3.49 7.12 10.20
C SER A 152 2.96 5.73 10.54
N VAL A 153 3.70 4.96 11.34
CA VAL A 153 3.33 3.59 11.75
C VAL A 153 2.79 3.59 13.18
N LYS A 154 1.56 3.09 13.37
CA LYS A 154 0.94 2.86 14.68
C LYS A 154 0.80 1.36 14.96
N THR A 155 1.20 0.97 16.16
CA THR A 155 0.87 -0.36 16.69
C THR A 155 -0.52 -0.31 17.33
N GLY A 156 -1.45 -1.16 16.90
CA GLY A 156 -2.79 -1.21 17.47
C GLY A 156 -3.82 -1.92 16.57
N ASP A 157 -5.05 -2.02 17.06
CA ASP A 157 -6.16 -2.54 16.27
C ASP A 157 -6.56 -1.54 15.18
N GLY A 158 -6.63 -2.02 13.94
CA GLY A 158 -7.05 -1.23 12.79
C GLY A 158 -8.56 -1.00 12.69
N TYR A 159 -9.37 -1.69 13.48
CA TYR A 159 -10.84 -1.59 13.46
C TYR A 159 -11.33 -0.15 13.64
N ALA A 160 -10.77 0.56 14.62
CA ALA A 160 -11.12 1.94 14.94
C ALA A 160 -10.50 2.98 14.00
N GLY A 161 -9.62 2.57 13.07
CA GLY A 161 -8.85 3.50 12.24
C GLY A 161 -7.93 4.43 13.04
N TRP A 162 -7.78 5.66 12.56
CA TRP A 162 -6.89 6.64 13.19
C TRP A 162 -7.54 8.04 13.20
N GLU A 163 -8.52 8.20 14.10
CA GLU A 163 -9.36 9.39 14.21
C GLU A 163 -8.56 10.70 14.33
N GLU A 164 -7.44 10.69 15.06
CA GLU A 164 -6.55 11.85 15.22
C GLU A 164 -6.01 12.43 13.90
N HIS A 165 -5.98 11.62 12.83
CA HIS A 165 -5.51 12.03 11.50
C HIS A 165 -6.59 11.98 10.42
N ALA A 166 -7.81 11.58 10.80
CA ALA A 166 -8.96 11.65 9.92
C ALA A 166 -9.30 13.12 9.56
N PRO A 167 -10.00 13.34 8.43
CA PRO A 167 -10.44 12.33 7.47
C PRO A 167 -9.33 11.94 6.47
N PHE A 168 -9.54 10.80 5.80
CA PHE A 168 -8.64 10.23 4.79
C PHE A 168 -9.24 10.32 3.39
N ASP A 169 -8.40 10.64 2.40
CA ASP A 169 -8.78 10.66 0.99
C ASP A 169 -8.87 9.24 0.41
N ALA A 170 -8.03 8.35 0.93
CA ALA A 170 -7.98 6.96 0.53
C ALA A 170 -7.73 6.05 1.72
N ILE A 171 -8.36 4.87 1.70
CA ILE A 171 -8.15 3.82 2.69
C ILE A 171 -7.83 2.51 1.96
N ILE A 172 -6.83 1.78 2.43
CA ILE A 172 -6.51 0.44 1.93
C ILE A 172 -6.44 -0.54 3.09
N ILE A 173 -7.07 -1.70 2.94
CA ILE A 173 -7.03 -2.77 3.94
C ILE A 173 -6.32 -3.96 3.32
N THR A 174 -5.19 -4.36 3.90
CA THR A 174 -4.31 -5.45 3.42
C THR A 174 -4.48 -6.72 4.25
N ALA A 175 -5.59 -6.83 4.96
CA ALA A 175 -6.13 -8.03 5.58
C ALA A 175 -7.62 -8.12 5.25
N ALA A 176 -8.20 -9.31 5.29
CA ALA A 176 -9.59 -9.55 4.89
C ALA A 176 -10.55 -9.52 6.08
N PRO A 177 -11.42 -8.50 6.18
CA PRO A 177 -12.57 -8.54 7.08
C PRO A 177 -13.79 -9.16 6.39
N SER A 178 -14.77 -9.60 7.19
CA SER A 178 -16.08 -10.08 6.69
C SER A 178 -16.98 -8.94 6.20
N PHE A 179 -16.85 -7.76 6.78
CA PHE A 179 -17.51 -6.51 6.41
C PHE A 179 -16.52 -5.35 6.56
N VAL A 180 -16.82 -4.17 6.02
CA VAL A 180 -15.97 -2.98 6.23
C VAL A 180 -16.33 -2.34 7.57
N PRO A 181 -15.40 -2.20 8.54
CA PRO A 181 -15.66 -1.50 9.79
C PRO A 181 -16.21 -0.09 9.56
N SER A 182 -17.33 0.25 10.22
CA SER A 182 -17.93 1.59 10.08
C SER A 182 -16.98 2.73 10.47
N PRO A 183 -16.10 2.62 11.48
CA PRO A 183 -15.14 3.69 11.78
C PRO A 183 -14.26 4.06 10.59
N LEU A 184 -13.88 3.07 9.76
CA LEU A 184 -13.07 3.32 8.55
C LEU A 184 -13.88 4.06 7.48
N THR A 185 -15.15 3.71 7.29
CA THR A 185 -16.00 4.39 6.32
C THR A 185 -16.42 5.79 6.76
N ASP A 186 -16.50 6.02 8.08
CA ASP A 186 -16.79 7.32 8.67
C ASP A 186 -15.59 8.27 8.55
N GLN A 187 -14.37 7.74 8.66
CA GLN A 187 -13.13 8.48 8.47
C GLN A 187 -12.78 8.73 6.99
N LEU A 188 -13.51 8.14 6.03
CA LEU A 188 -13.33 8.39 4.59
C LEU A 188 -14.04 9.68 4.15
N VAL A 189 -13.34 10.56 3.44
CA VAL A 189 -13.94 11.79 2.86
C VAL A 189 -15.02 11.47 1.83
N GLU A 190 -15.93 12.42 1.61
CA GLU A 190 -16.82 12.43 0.45
C GLU A 190 -15.98 12.46 -0.85
N GLY A 191 -16.27 11.58 -1.80
CA GLY A 191 -15.43 11.34 -2.99
C GLY A 191 -14.21 10.45 -2.75
N GLY A 192 -13.95 10.03 -1.51
CA GLY A 192 -12.83 9.16 -1.15
C GLY A 192 -12.99 7.73 -1.65
N ARG A 193 -11.87 7.00 -1.70
CA ARG A 193 -11.79 5.63 -2.22
C ARG A 193 -11.26 4.67 -1.17
N LEU A 194 -11.87 3.50 -1.06
CA LEU A 194 -11.44 2.42 -0.18
C LEU A 194 -11.24 1.13 -0.99
N VAL A 195 -10.08 0.49 -0.85
CA VAL A 195 -9.80 -0.82 -1.46
C VAL A 195 -9.62 -1.87 -0.37
N VAL A 196 -10.43 -2.93 -0.43
CA VAL A 196 -10.51 -3.96 0.63
C VAL A 196 -10.79 -5.35 0.05
N PRO A 197 -10.14 -6.42 0.54
CA PRO A 197 -10.51 -7.79 0.26
C PRO A 197 -11.64 -8.25 1.20
N LEU A 198 -12.88 -8.32 0.70
CA LEU A 198 -14.04 -8.72 1.51
C LEU A 198 -14.34 -10.21 1.39
N GLY A 199 -14.47 -10.89 2.52
CA GLY A 199 -14.96 -12.26 2.55
C GLY A 199 -14.75 -12.96 3.88
N GLN A 200 -15.38 -14.13 4.03
CA GLN A 200 -15.29 -14.91 5.26
C GLN A 200 -13.87 -15.47 5.47
N LYS A 201 -13.48 -15.59 6.74
CA LYS A 201 -12.21 -16.18 7.17
C LYS A 201 -12.02 -17.56 6.55
N GLY A 202 -10.84 -17.79 5.96
CA GLY A 202 -10.46 -19.08 5.36
C GLY A 202 -11.08 -19.38 3.98
N LYS A 203 -11.91 -18.49 3.43
CA LYS A 203 -12.47 -18.62 2.07
C LYS A 203 -11.78 -17.69 1.08
N THR A 204 -12.11 -17.81 -0.21
CA THR A 204 -11.74 -16.79 -1.21
C THR A 204 -12.48 -15.49 -0.89
N GLN A 205 -11.77 -14.35 -0.96
CA GLN A 205 -12.36 -13.02 -0.82
C GLN A 205 -12.54 -12.35 -2.18
N MET A 206 -13.36 -11.32 -2.23
CA MET A 206 -13.51 -10.42 -3.37
C MET A 206 -12.80 -9.10 -3.07
N LEU A 207 -11.76 -8.79 -3.84
CA LEU A 207 -11.16 -7.46 -3.81
C LEU A 207 -12.19 -6.46 -4.35
N THR A 208 -12.49 -5.44 -3.56
CA THR A 208 -13.58 -4.50 -3.82
C THR A 208 -13.06 -3.08 -3.71
N LEU A 209 -13.36 -2.26 -4.71
CA LEU A 209 -13.23 -0.80 -4.66
C LEU A 209 -14.55 -0.22 -4.14
N ILE A 210 -14.49 0.66 -3.17
CA ILE A 210 -15.62 1.37 -2.61
C ILE A 210 -15.37 2.87 -2.78
N GLU A 211 -16.34 3.59 -3.34
CA GLU A 211 -16.32 5.04 -3.45
C GLU A 211 -17.41 5.65 -2.56
N LYS A 212 -17.09 6.71 -1.81
CA LYS A 212 -18.09 7.46 -1.04
C LYS A 212 -18.71 8.54 -1.93
N LYS A 213 -20.02 8.46 -2.17
CA LYS A 213 -20.80 9.40 -2.99
C LYS A 213 -22.11 9.75 -2.32
N GLU A 214 -22.34 11.03 -2.10
CA GLU A 214 -23.52 11.59 -1.43
C GLU A 214 -23.78 10.90 -0.07
N GLY A 215 -22.71 10.66 0.70
CA GLY A 215 -22.76 9.92 1.97
C GLY A 215 -23.04 8.42 1.86
N LYS A 216 -23.11 7.85 0.65
CA LYS A 216 -23.33 6.42 0.39
C LYS A 216 -22.06 5.74 -0.09
N LEU A 217 -21.94 4.46 0.23
CA LEU A 217 -20.82 3.61 -0.22
C LEU A 217 -21.22 2.86 -1.49
N MET A 218 -20.48 3.10 -2.57
CA MET A 218 -20.70 2.48 -3.88
C MET A 218 -19.59 1.46 -4.15
N GLY A 219 -19.91 0.16 -4.04
CA GLY A 219 -18.96 -0.93 -4.21
C GLY A 219 -18.85 -1.46 -5.65
N LYS A 220 -17.63 -1.77 -6.08
CA LYS A 220 -17.31 -2.45 -7.34
C LYS A 220 -16.37 -3.62 -7.06
N ALA A 221 -16.80 -4.83 -7.39
CA ALA A 221 -15.95 -6.02 -7.36
C ALA A 221 -14.86 -5.93 -8.43
N LEU A 222 -13.63 -6.29 -8.06
CA LEU A 222 -12.45 -6.25 -8.92
C LEU A 222 -12.03 -7.66 -9.32
N CYS A 223 -11.59 -8.48 -8.36
CA CYS A 223 -11.17 -9.85 -8.61
C CYS A 223 -11.16 -10.72 -7.35
N PRO A 224 -11.19 -12.06 -7.49
CA PRO A 224 -10.98 -12.97 -6.37
C PRO A 224 -9.55 -12.91 -5.84
N VAL A 225 -9.40 -12.90 -4.52
CA VAL A 225 -8.11 -12.83 -3.82
C VAL A 225 -8.09 -13.72 -2.58
N ARG A 226 -6.91 -13.91 -2.00
CA ARG A 226 -6.72 -14.64 -0.74
C ARG A 226 -5.76 -13.89 0.18
N PHE A 227 -6.33 -13.18 1.14
CA PHE A 227 -5.62 -12.45 2.19
C PHE A 227 -5.69 -13.18 3.52
N VAL A 228 -4.76 -12.82 4.42
CA VAL A 228 -4.87 -13.14 5.85
C VAL A 228 -6.12 -12.44 6.43
N PRO A 229 -6.81 -13.03 7.42
CA PRO A 229 -7.96 -12.37 8.04
C PRO A 229 -7.53 -11.10 8.77
N MET A 230 -8.39 -10.08 8.76
CA MET A 230 -8.27 -8.95 9.68
C MET A 230 -8.71 -9.44 11.06
N THR A 231 -7.84 -9.29 12.06
CA THR A 231 -8.08 -9.72 13.45
C THR A 231 -8.34 -8.53 14.36
N GLY A 232 -8.84 -8.77 15.56
CA GLY A 232 -9.20 -7.72 16.53
C GLY A 232 -10.71 -7.60 16.68
N GLU A 233 -11.21 -6.41 17.02
CA GLU A 233 -12.64 -6.13 17.27
C GLU A 233 -13.53 -6.49 16.07
N VAL A 234 -12.99 -6.49 14.85
CA VAL A 234 -13.72 -6.92 13.65
C VAL A 234 -14.16 -8.39 13.69
N GLU A 235 -13.38 -9.27 14.34
CA GLU A 235 -13.72 -10.70 14.46
C GLU A 235 -14.80 -10.95 15.51
N GLU A 236 -14.88 -10.09 16.52
CA GLU A 236 -15.92 -10.15 17.57
C GLU A 236 -17.26 -9.64 17.03
N SER A 237 -17.20 -8.52 16.31
CA SER A 237 -18.38 -7.86 15.73
C SER A 237 -19.04 -8.66 14.59
N GLY A 238 -18.31 -9.59 13.96
CA GLY A 238 -18.82 -10.44 12.87
C GLY A 238 -19.41 -11.78 13.32
N GLN A 239 -19.52 -12.04 14.62
CA GLN A 239 -20.11 -13.28 15.17
C GLN A 239 -21.61 -13.15 15.52
N ASP A 240 -22.17 -11.95 15.37
CA ASP A 240 -23.56 -11.63 15.75
C ASP A 240 -24.54 -11.52 14.56
N GLU A 241 -24.11 -11.86 13.33
CA GLU A 241 -24.97 -11.87 12.12
C GLU A 241 -25.18 -13.28 11.50
#